data_AF-A0A529IMT2-F1
#
_entry.id   AF-A0A529IMT2-F1
#
_cell.length_a   1.000
_cell.length_b   1.000
_cell.length_c   1.000
_cell.angle_alpha   90.00
_cell.angle_beta   90.00
_cell.angle_gamma   90.00
#
_symmetry.space_group_name_H-M   'P 1'
#
loop_
_entity.id
_entity.type
_entity.pdbx_description
1 polymer ?
#
loop_
_entity_poly.entity_id
_entity_poly.type
_entity_poly.pdbx_seq_one_letter_code
_entity_poly.pdbx_strand_id
1 'polypeptide(L)'
;AFDRSRRTGIVTLSITDDFGEVRDLAHGLANGSIVREIWAIHPDDPLSASGKTHWTQTLSRNGWSVRTEIFAEMRSDARNFVLSARIEAYEGENLVFQRDFEQTVPRALV
;
A
#
# COMPACT_ATOMS: atom_id res chain seq x y z
N ALA A 1 -4.99 -11.04 9.13
CA ALA A 1 -5.89 -11.12 10.29
C ALA A 1 -7.24 -10.50 9.94
N PHE A 2 -8.32 -11.12 10.40
CA PHE A 2 -9.69 -10.67 10.15
C PHE A 2 -10.32 -10.21 11.47
N ASP A 3 -11.03 -9.10 11.46
CA ASP A 3 -11.72 -8.54 12.63
C ASP A 3 -13.10 -7.99 12.27
N ARG A 4 -14.02 -7.97 13.24
CA ARG A 4 -15.32 -7.32 13.12
C ARG A 4 -15.61 -6.47 14.35
N SER A 5 -15.74 -5.16 14.14
CA SER A 5 -16.08 -4.20 15.18
C SER A 5 -17.52 -4.41 15.68
N ARG A 6 -17.67 -4.72 16.97
CA ARG A 6 -19.00 -4.86 17.62
C ARG A 6 -19.76 -3.53 17.72
N ARG A 7 -19.04 -2.40 17.75
CA ARG A 7 -19.64 -1.06 17.88
C ARG A 7 -20.15 -0.53 16.55
N THR A 8 -19.41 -0.78 15.47
CA THR A 8 -19.68 -0.15 14.17
C THR A 8 -20.12 -1.13 13.09
N GLY A 9 -20.08 -2.44 13.33
CA GLY A 9 -20.42 -3.46 12.33
C GLY A 9 -19.38 -3.67 11.24
N ILE A 10 -18.39 -2.77 11.11
CA ILE A 10 -17.32 -2.81 10.11
C ILE A 10 -16.50 -4.10 10.26
N VAL A 11 -16.26 -4.74 9.12
CA VAL A 11 -15.38 -5.89 8.95
C VAL A 11 -14.07 -5.40 8.35
N THR A 12 -12.95 -5.82 8.94
CA THR A 12 -11.60 -5.44 8.52
C THR A 12 -10.74 -6.68 8.24
N LEU A 13 -10.01 -6.65 7.12
CA LEU A 13 -8.94 -7.59 6.80
C LEU A 13 -7.62 -6.84 6.79
N SER A 14 -6.70 -7.23 7.66
CA SER A 14 -5.32 -6.74 7.67
C SER A 14 -4.39 -7.81 7.11
N ILE A 15 -3.53 -7.44 6.16
CA ILE A 15 -2.54 -8.32 5.55
C ILE A 15 -1.16 -7.70 5.77
N THR A 16 -0.21 -8.53 6.18
CA THR A 16 1.21 -8.18 6.19
C THR A 16 1.93 -9.28 5.44
N ASP A 17 2.56 -8.94 4.32
CA ASP A 17 3.40 -9.85 3.55
C ASP A 17 4.84 -9.33 3.61
N ASP A 18 5.68 -10.02 4.36
CA ASP A 18 7.09 -9.70 4.53
C ASP A 18 7.91 -10.68 3.70
N PHE A 19 8.48 -10.20 2.59
CA PHE A 19 9.29 -11.01 1.70
C PHE A 19 10.73 -11.19 2.22
N GLY A 20 11.06 -10.60 3.37
CA GLY A 20 12.40 -10.59 3.94
C GLY A 20 13.38 -9.79 3.10
N GLU A 21 14.67 -9.97 3.39
CA GLU A 21 15.78 -9.48 2.58
C GLU A 21 16.53 -10.67 1.97
N VAL A 22 16.77 -10.61 0.66
CA VAL A 22 17.57 -11.60 -0.06
C VAL A 22 18.77 -10.92 -0.70
N ARG A 23 19.95 -11.54 -0.53
CA ARG A 23 21.21 -11.07 -1.13
C ARG A 23 21.66 -11.99 -2.25
N ASP A 24 21.84 -11.42 -3.42
CA ASP A 24 22.52 -12.10 -4.53
C ASP A 24 24.04 -12.17 -4.23
N LEU A 25 24.61 -13.37 -4.26
CA LEU A 25 26.03 -13.58 -3.95
C LEU A 25 26.98 -13.29 -5.12
N ALA A 26 26.48 -13.27 -6.36
CA ALA A 26 27.29 -12.98 -7.53
C ALA A 26 27.58 -11.48 -7.65
N HIS A 27 26.59 -10.63 -7.34
CA HIS A 27 26.74 -9.17 -7.46
C HIS A 27 26.50 -8.38 -6.18
N GLY A 28 26.22 -9.04 -5.05
CA GLY A 28 26.17 -8.45 -3.72
C GLY A 28 24.98 -7.52 -3.44
N LEU A 29 23.96 -7.50 -4.30
CA LEU A 29 22.76 -6.67 -4.10
C LEU A 29 21.84 -7.36 -3.11
N ALA A 30 21.48 -6.66 -2.04
CA ALA A 30 20.38 -7.02 -1.18
C ALA A 30 19.10 -6.32 -1.65
N ASN A 31 17.99 -7.05 -1.68
CA ASN A 31 16.67 -6.52 -1.95
C ASN A 31 15.69 -7.01 -0.89
N GLY A 32 14.84 -6.12 -0.40
CA GLY A 32 13.80 -6.46 0.55
C GLY A 32 12.48 -5.78 0.21
N SER A 33 11.39 -6.39 0.63
CA SER A 33 10.05 -5.87 0.37
C SER A 33 9.09 -6.27 1.49
N ILE A 34 8.22 -5.34 1.88
CA ILE A 34 7.11 -5.62 2.79
C ILE A 34 5.87 -4.83 2.35
N VAL A 35 4.73 -5.50 2.36
CA VAL A 35 3.43 -4.94 2.01
C VAL A 35 2.51 -5.02 3.21
N ARG A 36 1.83 -3.92 3.52
CA ARG A 36 0.86 -3.80 4.61
C ARG A 36 -0.45 -3.31 4.04
N GLU A 37 -1.51 -4.08 4.21
CA GLU A 37 -2.82 -3.76 3.66
C GLU A 37 -3.89 -3.77 4.74
N ILE A 38 -4.85 -2.86 4.60
CA ILE A 38 -6.05 -2.80 5.42
C ILE A 38 -7.24 -2.62 4.48
N TRP A 39 -8.12 -3.61 4.46
CA TRP A 39 -9.37 -3.59 3.72
C TRP A 39 -10.52 -3.54 4.70
N ALA A 40 -11.49 -2.66 4.49
CA ALA A 40 -12.63 -2.48 5.40
C ALA A 40 -13.94 -2.30 4.65
N ILE A 41 -15.02 -2.87 5.18
CA ILE A 41 -16.38 -2.74 4.64
C ILE A 41 -17.43 -2.91 5.75
N HIS A 42 -18.53 -2.16 5.66
CA HIS A 42 -19.73 -2.42 6.43
C HIS A 42 -20.65 -3.40 5.66
N PRO A 43 -21.08 -4.53 6.25
CA PRO A 43 -21.88 -5.54 5.53
C PRO A 43 -23.19 -5.00 4.94
N ASP A 44 -23.81 -4.03 5.62
CA ASP A 44 -25.08 -3.43 5.18
C ASP A 44 -24.90 -2.18 4.29
N ASP A 45 -23.65 -1.74 4.06
CA ASP A 45 -23.36 -0.60 3.18
C ASP A 45 -22.18 -0.92 2.25
N PRO A 46 -22.46 -1.46 1.05
CA PRO A 46 -21.43 -1.77 0.06
C PRO A 46 -20.63 -0.54 -0.43
N LEU A 47 -21.14 0.68 -0.25
CA LEU A 47 -20.42 1.90 -0.64
C LEU A 47 -19.35 2.29 0.39
N SER A 48 -19.40 1.75 1.60
CA SER A 48 -18.37 1.95 2.63
C SER A 48 -17.05 1.23 2.38
N ALA A 49 -16.96 0.42 1.32
CA ALA A 49 -15.76 -0.34 0.98
C ALA A 49 -14.54 0.59 0.81
N SER A 50 -13.47 0.27 1.52
CA SER A 50 -12.19 1.00 1.47
C SER A 50 -10.99 0.05 1.57
N GLY A 51 -9.88 0.48 0.99
CA GLY A 51 -8.61 -0.22 0.99
C GLY A 51 -7.47 0.75 1.22
N LYS A 52 -6.49 0.35 2.04
CA LYS A 52 -5.24 1.08 2.26
C LYS A 52 -4.08 0.11 2.06
N THR A 53 -3.06 0.55 1.35
CA THR A 53 -1.82 -0.21 1.13
C THR A 53 -0.63 0.67 1.45
N HIS A 54 0.35 0.09 2.14
CA HIS A 54 1.66 0.66 2.34
C HIS A 54 2.72 -0.37 1.92
N TRP A 55 3.45 -0.05 0.86
CA TRP A 55 4.56 -0.86 0.34
C TRP A 55 5.88 -0.19 0.68
N THR A 56 6.80 -0.95 1.26
CA THR A 56 8.21 -0.56 1.39
C THR A 56 9.08 -1.50 0.56
N GLN A 57 9.89 -0.95 -0.35
CA GLN A 57 10.90 -1.72 -1.10
C GLN A 57 12.29 -1.14 -0.84
N THR A 58 13.26 -2.00 -0.56
CA THR A 58 14.65 -1.60 -0.29
C THR A 58 15.62 -2.29 -1.24
N LEU A 59 16.67 -1.59 -1.61
CA LEU A 59 17.81 -2.10 -2.37
C LEU A 59 19.09 -1.58 -1.71
N SER A 60 20.07 -2.42 -1.46
CA SER A 60 21.35 -1.98 -0.91
C SER A 60 22.54 -2.81 -1.39
N ARG A 61 23.70 -2.17 -1.50
CA ARG A 61 24.96 -2.80 -1.88
C ARG A 61 26.14 -1.89 -1.58
N ASN A 62 27.20 -2.41 -0.94
CA ASN A 62 28.49 -1.73 -0.78
C ASN A 62 28.40 -0.27 -0.27
N GLY A 63 27.55 -0.01 0.74
CA GLY A 63 27.34 1.32 1.31
C GLY A 63 26.33 2.20 0.57
N TRP A 64 25.91 1.82 -0.64
CA TRP A 64 24.75 2.40 -1.33
C TRP A 64 23.46 1.76 -0.83
N SER A 65 22.41 2.56 -0.64
CA SER A 65 21.08 2.12 -0.21
C SER A 65 20.02 3.03 -0.80
N VAL A 66 18.93 2.45 -1.32
CA VAL A 66 17.73 3.17 -1.74
C VAL A 66 16.48 2.50 -1.20
N ARG A 67 15.44 3.31 -1.01
CA ARG A 67 14.14 2.85 -0.53
C ARG A 67 13.03 3.55 -1.28
N THR A 68 11.98 2.81 -1.61
CA THR A 68 10.73 3.37 -2.13
C THR A 68 9.62 3.06 -1.14
N GLU A 69 8.84 4.08 -0.82
CA GLU A 69 7.61 3.96 -0.04
C GLU A 69 6.43 4.29 -0.95
N ILE A 70 5.40 3.45 -0.93
CA ILE A 70 4.16 3.69 -1.67
C ILE A 70 3.01 3.58 -0.70
N PHE A 71 2.23 4.66 -0.60
CA PHE A 71 0.98 4.71 0.14
C PHE A 71 -0.15 4.82 -0.86
N ALA A 72 -1.15 3.94 -0.78
CA ALA A 72 -2.32 4.00 -1.64
C ALA A 72 -3.58 3.83 -0.80
N GLU A 73 -4.61 4.61 -1.13
CA GLU A 73 -5.95 4.49 -0.57
C GLU A 73 -6.96 4.42 -1.70
N MET A 74 -7.94 3.53 -1.55
CA MET A 74 -9.07 3.41 -2.43
C MET A 74 -10.34 3.45 -1.60
N ARG A 75 -11.30 4.25 -2.06
CA ARG A 75 -12.67 4.29 -1.52
C ARG A 75 -13.65 4.30 -2.68
N SER A 76 -14.92 4.07 -2.38
CA SER A 76 -15.96 4.14 -3.41
C SER A 76 -17.16 4.94 -2.95
N ASP A 77 -17.94 5.43 -3.90
CA ASP A 77 -19.28 5.97 -3.67
C ASP A 77 -20.25 5.37 -4.70
N ALA A 78 -21.50 5.83 -4.70
CA ALA A 78 -22.53 5.30 -5.60
C ALA A 78 -22.18 5.41 -7.09
N ARG A 79 -21.28 6.32 -7.46
CA ARG A 79 -20.96 6.69 -8.84
C ARG A 79 -19.51 6.45 -9.22
N ASN A 80 -18.58 6.40 -8.26
CA ASN A 80 -17.15 6.40 -8.55
C ASN A 80 -16.34 5.46 -7.64
N PHE A 81 -15.16 5.12 -8.12
CA PHE A 81 -14.01 4.73 -7.31
C PHE A 81 -13.07 5.93 -7.21
N VAL A 82 -12.62 6.25 -6.00
CA VAL A 82 -11.67 7.34 -5.75
C VAL A 82 -10.39 6.72 -5.22
N LEU A 83 -9.30 6.95 -5.93
CA LEU A 83 -7.97 6.48 -5.61
C LEU A 83 -7.07 7.68 -5.29
N SER A 84 -6.31 7.57 -4.21
CA SER A 84 -5.20 8.46 -3.91
C SER A 84 -3.96 7.64 -3.65
N ALA A 85 -2.80 8.16 -4.04
CA ALA A 85 -1.54 7.52 -3.75
C ALA A 85 -0.41 8.54 -3.58
N ARG A 86 0.62 8.14 -2.84
CA ARG A 86 1.90 8.83 -2.75
C ARG A 86 3.02 7.84 -2.99
N ILE A 87 3.99 8.25 -3.78
CA ILE A 87 5.25 7.54 -3.97
C ILE A 87 6.37 8.44 -3.44
N GLU A 88 7.22 7.89 -2.60
CA GLU A 88 8.43 8.51 -2.09
C GLU A 88 9.64 7.63 -2.46
N ALA A 89 10.74 8.25 -2.89
CA ALA A 89 11.99 7.54 -3.15
C ALA A 89 13.14 8.22 -2.40
N TYR A 90 13.98 7.40 -1.77
CA TYR A 90 15.06 7.79 -0.90
C TYR A 90 16.40 7.24 -1.39
N GLU A 91 17.45 8.05 -1.24
CA GLU A 91 18.85 7.60 -1.27
C GLU A 91 19.41 7.74 0.15
N GLY A 92 19.71 6.60 0.78
CA GLY A 92 19.86 6.54 2.24
C GLY A 92 18.59 7.04 2.93
N GLU A 93 18.73 8.08 3.75
CA GLU A 93 17.60 8.74 4.43
C GLU A 93 17.15 10.04 3.73
N ASN A 94 17.79 10.41 2.62
CA ASN A 94 17.44 11.62 1.89
C ASN A 94 16.30 11.35 0.91
N LEU A 95 15.15 12.02 1.09
CA LEU A 95 14.06 12.00 0.13
C LEU A 95 14.49 12.73 -1.15
N VAL A 96 14.65 11.98 -2.24
CA VAL A 96 15.11 12.52 -3.54
C VAL A 96 13.98 12.68 -4.54
N PHE A 97 12.83 12.04 -4.30
CA PHE A 97 11.64 12.16 -5.13
C PHE A 97 10.38 11.92 -4.32
N GLN A 98 9.35 12.73 -4.56
CA GLN A 98 8.00 12.49 -4.07
C GLN A 98 6.99 12.88 -5.15
N ARG A 99 5.91 12.09 -5.25
CA ARG A 99 4.77 12.44 -6.08
C ARG A 99 3.47 11.93 -5.49
N ASP A 100 2.48 12.81 -5.46
CA ASP A 100 1.09 12.49 -5.11
C ASP A 100 0.26 12.27 -6.39
N PHE A 101 -0.69 11.36 -6.30
CA PHE A 101 -1.63 10.98 -7.36
C PHE A 101 -3.04 10.98 -6.79
N GLU A 102 -3.99 11.46 -7.60
CA GLU A 102 -5.41 11.32 -7.30
C GLU A 102 -6.14 10.99 -8.61
N GLN A 103 -7.04 10.02 -8.56
CA GLN A 103 -7.84 9.63 -9.71
C GLN A 103 -9.24 9.26 -9.25
N THR A 104 -10.23 9.77 -9.97
CA THR A 104 -11.63 9.35 -9.83
C THR A 104 -12.03 8.59 -11.09
N VAL A 105 -12.52 7.37 -10.91
CA VAL A 105 -12.95 6.47 -11.99
C VAL A 105 -14.46 6.26 -11.86
N PRO A 106 -15.28 6.65 -12.84
CA PRO A 106 -16.72 6.37 -12.82
C PRO A 106 -16.99 4.86 -12.79
N ARG A 107 -18.03 4.45 -12.06
CA ARG A 107 -18.53 3.08 -12.08
C ARG A 107 -19.25 2.85 -13.41
N ALA A 108 -18.69 1.99 -14.24
CA ALA A 108 -19.36 1.44 -15.40
C ALA A 108 -19.91 0.06 -15.03
N LEU A 109 -21.22 -0.01 -14.75
CA LEU A 109 -21.93 -1.28 -14.63
C LEU A 109 -22.25 -1.74 -16.06
N VAL A 110 -21.64 -2.85 -16.49
CA VAL A 110 -22.02 -3.54 -17.72
C VAL A 110 -23.14 -4.52 -17.41
#